data_AF-A0A109W5L3-F1
#
_entry.id   AF-A0A109W5L3-F1
#
_cell.length_a   1.000
_cell.length_b   1.000
_cell.length_c   1.000
_cell.angle_alpha   90.00
_cell.angle_beta   90.00
_cell.angle_gamma   90.00
#
_symmetry.space_group_name_H-M   'P 1'
#
loop_
_entity.id
_entity.type
_entity.pdbx_description
1 polymer ?
#
loop_
_entity_poly.entity_id
_entity_poly.type
_entity_poly.pdbx_seq_one_letter_code
_entity_poly.pdbx_strand_id
1 'polypeptide(L)'
;MEAMSSNLEDYLETIFSLEAQHSEARAKDIADAMGVQRASVTNALQKLSLRGLINYQPYNAVTLTPEGFRTASRIVHRHKVLFDFLHTFLRIRPEIAEDTACKLEHHIDDESLETLTRFARFIMTCPRTGKDWLEAFTRTCNEGDICSDCEGCIRSCLERLDSKCG
;
A
#
# COMPACT_ATOMS: atom_id res chain seq x y z
N MET A 1 18.54 8.58 15.82
CA MET A 1 17.99 7.21 15.88
C MET A 1 18.06 6.68 14.46
N GLU A 2 18.81 5.60 14.21
CA GLU A 2 19.00 5.08 12.86
C GLU A 2 17.68 4.53 12.32
N ALA A 3 17.31 4.96 11.10
CA ALA A 3 16.18 4.41 10.38
C ALA A 3 16.30 2.88 10.25
N MET A 4 15.17 2.19 10.29
CA MET A 4 15.12 0.75 10.02
C MET A 4 15.36 0.52 8.52
N SER A 5 16.17 -0.48 8.16
CA SER A 5 16.37 -0.85 6.76
C SER A 5 15.09 -1.48 6.21
N SER A 6 14.76 -1.25 4.93
CA SER A 6 13.60 -1.87 4.26
C SER A 6 13.49 -3.37 4.52
N ASN A 7 14.59 -4.12 4.38
CA ASN A 7 14.61 -5.56 4.67
C ASN A 7 14.10 -5.92 6.08
N LEU A 8 14.41 -5.12 7.11
CA LEU A 8 13.87 -5.35 8.46
C LEU A 8 12.39 -4.95 8.57
N GLU A 9 11.95 -3.98 7.79
CA GLU A 9 10.53 -3.63 7.64
C GLU A 9 9.76 -4.79 7.01
N ASP A 10 10.29 -5.42 5.95
CA ASP A 10 9.69 -6.60 5.29
C ASP A 10 9.48 -7.76 6.27
N TYR A 11 10.46 -8.03 7.15
CA TYR A 11 10.31 -9.03 8.21
C TYR A 11 9.19 -8.66 9.19
N LEU A 12 9.08 -7.39 9.56
CA LEU A 12 8.08 -6.93 10.51
C LEU A 12 6.67 -7.00 9.90
N GLU A 13 6.52 -6.65 8.62
CA GLU A 13 5.29 -6.82 7.86
C GLU A 13 4.90 -8.29 7.70
N THR A 14 5.86 -9.16 7.42
CA THR A 14 5.62 -10.61 7.32
C THR A 14 5.12 -11.17 8.65
N ILE A 15 5.73 -10.76 9.77
CA ILE A 15 5.28 -11.17 11.11
C ILE A 15 3.85 -10.67 11.36
N PHE A 16 3.55 -9.41 11.03
CA PHE A 16 2.21 -8.84 11.15
C PHE A 16 1.16 -9.63 10.35
N SER A 17 1.49 -9.97 9.11
CA SER A 17 0.61 -10.74 8.22
C SER A 17 0.35 -12.15 8.74
N LEU A 18 1.40 -12.84 9.21
CA LEU A 18 1.29 -14.18 9.79
C LEU A 18 0.52 -14.18 11.12
N GLU A 19 0.77 -13.20 12.00
CA GLU A 19 0.05 -13.07 13.27
C GLU A 19 -1.45 -12.84 13.03
N ALA A 20 -1.82 -12.05 12.01
CA ALA A 20 -3.21 -11.83 11.62
C ALA A 20 -3.90 -13.10 11.06
N GLN A 21 -3.16 -13.97 10.38
CA GLN A 21 -3.70 -15.21 9.77
C GLN A 21 -3.76 -16.39 10.74
N HIS A 22 -2.77 -16.53 11.62
CA HIS A 22 -2.53 -17.75 12.39
C HIS A 22 -2.41 -17.53 13.90
N SER A 23 -2.63 -16.30 14.40
CA SER A 23 -2.44 -15.90 15.81
C SER A 23 -1.01 -16.04 16.36
N GLU A 24 -0.09 -16.62 15.60
CA GLU A 24 1.34 -16.71 15.92
C GLU A 24 2.19 -16.71 14.64
N ALA A 25 3.38 -16.10 14.71
CA ALA A 25 4.37 -16.18 13.64
C ALA A 25 5.56 -17.03 14.09
N ARG A 26 5.85 -18.16 13.43
CA ARG A 26 7.05 -18.96 13.75
C ARG A 26 8.17 -18.66 12.78
N ALA A 27 9.41 -18.81 13.23
CA ALA A 27 10.60 -18.59 12.40
C ALA A 27 10.64 -19.46 11.12
N LYS A 28 9.98 -20.63 11.13
CA LYS A 28 9.78 -21.45 9.93
C LYS A 28 8.89 -20.73 8.92
N ASP A 29 7.71 -20.31 9.35
CA ASP A 29 6.70 -19.74 8.47
C ASP A 29 7.17 -18.39 7.92
N ILE A 30 7.92 -17.62 8.72
CA ILE A 30 8.58 -16.40 8.27
C ILE A 30 9.65 -16.71 7.20
N ALA A 31 10.45 -17.77 7.38
CA ALA A 31 11.45 -18.17 6.39
C ALA A 31 10.80 -18.58 5.06
N ASP A 32 9.73 -19.36 5.14
CA ASP A 32 8.98 -19.87 4.00
C ASP A 32 8.29 -18.70 3.26
N ALA A 33 7.68 -17.76 3.98
CA ALA A 33 7.04 -16.57 3.41
C ALA A 33 8.04 -15.61 2.74
N MET A 34 9.20 -15.38 3.37
CA MET A 34 10.25 -14.49 2.84
C MET A 34 11.11 -15.16 1.76
N GLY A 35 11.03 -16.47 1.57
CA GLY A 35 11.89 -17.22 0.64
C GLY A 35 13.37 -17.21 1.04
N VAL A 36 13.68 -17.16 2.33
CA VAL A 36 15.04 -17.00 2.87
C VAL A 36 15.45 -18.15 3.80
N GLN A 37 16.75 -18.25 4.07
CA GLN A 37 17.29 -19.24 5.01
C GLN A 37 16.94 -18.88 6.46
N ARG A 38 16.71 -19.90 7.30
CA ARG A 38 16.38 -19.74 8.73
C ARG A 38 17.41 -18.90 9.51
N ALA A 39 18.69 -19.01 9.15
CA ALA A 39 19.74 -18.21 9.77
C ALA A 39 19.55 -16.70 9.56
N SER A 40 19.07 -16.30 8.37
CA SER A 40 18.73 -14.91 8.05
C SER A 40 17.56 -14.43 8.90
N VAL A 41 16.53 -15.27 9.05
CA VAL A 41 15.38 -14.98 9.92
C VAL A 41 15.82 -14.77 11.37
N THR A 42 16.62 -15.67 11.93
CA THR A 42 17.11 -15.54 13.31
C THR A 42 17.86 -14.23 13.54
N ASN A 43 18.70 -13.81 12.58
CA ASN A 43 19.42 -12.55 12.67
C ASN A 43 18.46 -11.34 12.64
N ALA A 44 17.47 -11.35 11.74
CA ALA A 44 16.47 -10.30 11.64
C ALA A 44 15.61 -10.20 12.91
N LEU A 45 15.14 -11.34 13.44
CA LEU A 45 14.37 -11.39 14.68
C LEU A 45 15.15 -10.85 15.87
N GLN A 46 16.44 -11.18 16.00
CA GLN A 46 17.28 -10.59 17.04
C GLN A 46 17.36 -9.06 16.91
N LYS A 47 17.54 -8.53 15.69
CA LYS A 47 17.57 -7.07 15.45
C LYS A 47 16.24 -6.38 15.75
N LEU A 48 15.12 -6.98 15.35
CA LEU A 48 13.78 -6.44 15.65
C LEU A 48 13.49 -6.49 17.15
N SER A 49 13.91 -7.54 17.85
CA SER A 49 13.75 -7.66 19.30
C SER A 49 14.60 -6.65 20.06
N LEU A 50 15.85 -6.43 19.65
CA LEU A 50 16.71 -5.38 20.20
C LEU A 50 16.12 -3.97 20.02
N ARG A 51 15.31 -3.76 18.97
CA ARG A 51 14.55 -2.52 18.72
C ARG A 51 13.24 -2.44 19.51
N GLY A 52 12.88 -3.47 20.27
CA GLY A 52 11.62 -3.51 21.04
C GLY A 52 10.37 -3.69 20.20
N LEU A 53 10.50 -4.12 18.93
CA LEU A 53 9.37 -4.26 18.00
C LEU A 53 8.69 -5.63 18.09
N ILE A 54 9.41 -6.65 18.56
CA ILE A 54 8.87 -8.00 18.71
C ILE A 54 9.26 -8.63 20.04
N ASN A 55 8.41 -9.53 20.53
CA ASN A 55 8.77 -10.50 21.56
C ASN A 55 9.38 -11.71 20.88
N TYR A 56 10.68 -11.93 21.09
CA TYR A 56 11.42 -13.04 20.49
C TYR A 56 12.07 -13.91 21.56
N GLN A 57 11.80 -15.22 21.48
CA GLN A 57 12.54 -16.25 22.20
C GLN A 57 12.85 -17.40 21.25
N PRO A 58 14.05 -18.01 21.32
CA PRO A 58 14.37 -19.18 20.52
C PRO A 58 13.30 -20.28 20.65
N TYR A 59 12.95 -20.90 19.52
CA TYR A 59 11.96 -21.99 19.39
C TYR A 59 10.50 -21.65 19.71
N ASN A 60 10.20 -20.43 20.13
CA ASN A 60 8.84 -19.97 20.42
C ASN A 60 8.23 -19.19 19.24
N ALA A 61 6.92 -18.99 19.32
CA ALA A 61 6.22 -18.04 18.47
C ALA A 61 6.75 -16.61 18.69
N VAL A 62 6.80 -15.84 17.62
CA VAL A 62 7.10 -14.42 17.61
C VAL A 62 5.78 -13.67 17.63
N THR A 63 5.70 -12.64 18.48
CA THR A 63 4.55 -11.73 18.52
C THR A 63 5.02 -10.30 18.45
N LEU A 64 4.20 -9.42 17.89
CA LEU A 64 4.48 -7.99 17.87
C LEU A 64 4.34 -7.39 19.27
N THR A 65 5.22 -6.45 19.61
CA THR A 65 4.94 -5.53 20.72
C THR A 65 3.91 -4.49 20.26
N PRO A 66 3.31 -3.70 21.18
CA PRO A 66 2.45 -2.60 20.78
C PRO A 66 3.12 -1.60 19.83
N GLU A 67 4.43 -1.40 19.94
CA GLU A 67 5.21 -0.54 19.03
C GLU A 67 5.47 -1.21 17.68
N GLY A 68 5.81 -2.51 17.69
CA GLY A 68 5.92 -3.30 16.46
C GLY A 68 4.63 -3.31 15.67
N PHE A 69 3.49 -3.51 16.33
CA PHE A 69 2.18 -3.49 15.69
C PHE A 69 1.90 -2.14 15.01
N ARG A 70 2.13 -1.02 15.70
CA ARG A 70 1.95 0.31 15.10
C ARG A 70 2.88 0.53 13.90
N THR A 71 4.12 0.08 14.01
CA THR A 71 5.12 0.24 12.95
C THR A 71 4.78 -0.60 11.72
N ALA A 72 4.48 -1.89 11.91
CA ALA A 72 4.07 -2.81 10.85
C ALA A 72 2.78 -2.35 10.17
N SER A 73 1.78 -1.95 10.97
CA SER A 73 0.51 -1.46 10.44
C SER A 73 0.69 -0.21 9.57
N ARG A 74 1.63 0.68 9.91
CA ARG A 74 1.96 1.84 9.07
C ARG A 74 2.60 1.44 7.74
N ILE A 75 3.50 0.45 7.73
CA ILE A 75 4.13 -0.07 6.51
C ILE A 75 3.06 -0.68 5.59
N VAL A 76 2.24 -1.60 6.12
CA VAL A 76 1.12 -2.22 5.39
C VAL A 76 0.12 -1.16 4.89
N HIS A 77 -0.13 -0.11 5.68
CA HIS A 77 -0.99 0.98 5.25
C HIS A 77 -0.40 1.75 4.06
N ARG A 78 0.90 2.05 4.09
CA ARG A 78 1.62 2.69 2.96
C ARG A 78 1.54 1.83 1.71
N HIS A 79 1.85 0.54 1.84
CA HIS A 79 1.71 -0.44 0.76
C HIS A 79 0.34 -0.34 0.10
N LYS A 80 -0.72 -0.49 0.92
CA LYS A 80 -2.10 -0.52 0.45
C LYS A 80 -2.50 0.77 -0.26
N VAL A 81 -2.18 1.93 0.32
CA VAL A 81 -2.51 3.23 -0.29
C VAL A 81 -1.81 3.38 -1.64
N LEU A 82 -0.54 3.00 -1.72
CA LEU A 82 0.24 3.06 -2.95
C LEU A 82 -0.33 2.10 -4.01
N PHE A 83 -0.59 0.85 -3.65
CA PHE A 83 -1.21 -0.14 -4.53
C PHE A 83 -2.55 0.36 -5.07
N ASP A 84 -3.45 0.77 -4.17
CA ASP A 84 -4.79 1.25 -4.52
C ASP A 84 -4.70 2.44 -5.47
N PHE A 85 -3.74 3.35 -5.25
CA PHE A 85 -3.52 4.49 -6.12
C PHE A 85 -3.01 4.09 -7.52
N LEU A 86 -1.93 3.30 -7.57
CA LEU A 86 -1.31 2.84 -8.81
C LEU A 86 -2.30 2.03 -9.66
N HIS A 87 -3.05 1.13 -9.03
CA HIS A 87 -3.98 0.26 -9.75
C HIS A 87 -5.29 0.98 -10.11
N THR A 88 -5.93 1.65 -9.15
CA THR A 88 -7.28 2.21 -9.34
C THR A 88 -7.24 3.50 -10.15
N PHE A 89 -6.32 4.41 -9.83
CA PHE A 89 -6.27 5.74 -10.42
C PHE A 89 -5.36 5.79 -11.65
N LEU A 90 -4.20 5.14 -11.59
CA LEU A 90 -3.25 5.14 -12.71
C LEU A 90 -3.42 3.95 -13.67
N ARG A 91 -4.37 3.05 -13.40
CA ARG A 91 -4.69 1.89 -14.25
C ARG A 91 -3.49 0.98 -14.54
N ILE A 92 -2.52 0.96 -13.63
CA ILE A 92 -1.38 0.05 -13.71
C ILE A 92 -1.88 -1.38 -13.43
N ARG A 93 -1.37 -2.35 -14.20
CA ARG A 93 -1.70 -3.76 -14.00
C ARG A 93 -1.38 -4.19 -12.56
N PRO A 94 -2.23 -5.00 -11.92
CA PRO A 94 -2.13 -5.28 -10.49
C PRO A 94 -0.76 -5.87 -10.12
N GLU A 95 -0.17 -6.72 -10.97
CA GLU A 95 1.15 -7.31 -10.71
C GLU A 95 2.26 -6.24 -10.67
N ILE A 96 2.21 -5.26 -11.57
CA ILE A 96 3.17 -4.15 -11.59
C ILE A 96 2.90 -3.18 -10.44
N ALA A 97 1.63 -2.93 -10.13
CA ALA A 97 1.24 -2.06 -9.04
C ALA A 97 1.73 -2.60 -7.69
N GLU A 98 1.60 -3.91 -7.46
CA GLU A 98 2.11 -4.63 -6.30
C GLU A 98 3.63 -4.47 -6.17
N ASP A 99 4.37 -4.87 -7.22
CA ASP A 99 5.84 -4.79 -7.26
C ASP A 99 6.36 -3.36 -7.04
N THR A 100 5.59 -2.37 -7.48
CA THR A 100 5.95 -0.95 -7.34
C THR A 100 5.60 -0.44 -5.94
N ALA A 101 4.43 -0.80 -5.41
CA ALA A 101 4.01 -0.43 -4.06
C ALA A 101 5.00 -0.96 -3.00
N CYS A 102 5.38 -2.25 -3.09
CA CYS A 102 6.40 -2.87 -2.23
C CYS A 102 7.71 -2.08 -2.20
N LYS A 103 8.15 -1.52 -3.33
CA LYS A 103 9.40 -0.75 -3.37
C LYS A 103 9.24 0.64 -2.77
N LEU A 104 8.07 1.26 -2.94
CA LEU A 104 7.83 2.65 -2.56
C LEU A 104 7.45 2.82 -1.09
N GLU A 105 6.80 1.83 -0.46
CA GLU A 105 6.27 1.95 0.90
C GLU A 105 7.33 2.25 1.98
N HIS A 106 8.56 1.77 1.79
CA HIS A 106 9.68 2.00 2.71
C HIS A 106 10.35 3.37 2.51
N HIS A 107 10.05 4.04 1.39
CA HIS A 107 10.73 5.26 0.97
C HIS A 107 9.81 6.48 0.97
N ILE A 108 8.49 6.29 0.92
CA ILE A 108 7.53 7.38 0.97
C ILE A 108 7.39 7.91 2.40
N ASP A 109 7.46 9.23 2.55
CA ASP A 109 7.17 9.91 3.81
C ASP A 109 5.66 10.07 4.04
N ASP A 110 5.29 10.35 5.29
CA ASP A 110 3.87 10.43 5.68
C ASP A 110 3.14 11.63 5.05
N GLU A 111 3.83 12.75 4.77
CA GLU A 111 3.22 13.94 4.15
C GLU A 111 2.88 13.69 2.68
N SER A 112 3.80 13.06 1.95
CA SER A 112 3.61 12.63 0.57
C SER A 112 2.46 11.64 0.44
N LEU A 113 2.41 10.61 1.29
CA LEU A 113 1.35 9.60 1.28
C LEU A 113 -0.03 10.21 1.60
N GLU A 114 -0.10 11.07 2.62
CA GLU A 114 -1.35 11.73 3.02
C GLU A 114 -1.85 12.66 1.91
N THR A 115 -0.96 13.39 1.25
CA THR A 115 -1.32 14.28 0.13
C THR A 115 -1.84 13.48 -1.05
N LEU A 116 -1.21 12.35 -1.39
CA LEU A 116 -1.67 11.42 -2.42
C LEU A 116 -3.05 10.85 -2.08
N THR A 117 -3.27 10.46 -0.81
CA THR A 117 -4.57 9.97 -0.33
C THR A 117 -5.67 11.03 -0.44
N ARG A 118 -5.36 12.29 -0.09
CA ARG A 118 -6.28 13.42 -0.24
C ARG A 118 -6.62 13.67 -1.71
N PHE A 119 -5.63 13.60 -2.59
CA PHE A 119 -5.86 13.76 -4.03
C PHE A 119 -6.76 12.66 -4.59
N ALA A 120 -6.47 11.39 -4.26
CA ALA A 120 -7.31 10.25 -4.64
C ALA A 120 -8.76 10.43 -4.15
N ARG A 121 -8.95 10.83 -2.90
CA ARG A 121 -10.28 11.13 -2.34
C ARG A 121 -10.95 12.28 -3.06
N PHE A 122 -10.23 13.36 -3.33
CA PHE A 122 -10.75 14.52 -4.05
C PHE A 122 -11.26 14.12 -5.43
N ILE A 123 -10.51 13.33 -6.20
CA ILE A 123 -10.95 12.84 -7.52
C ILE A 123 -12.27 12.06 -7.40
N MET A 124 -12.39 11.17 -6.42
CA MET A 124 -13.59 10.34 -6.25
C MET A 124 -14.83 11.09 -5.79
N THR A 125 -14.67 12.16 -4.98
CA THR A 125 -15.79 12.91 -4.42
C THR A 125 -16.14 14.17 -5.20
N CYS A 126 -15.21 14.69 -6.01
CA CYS A 126 -15.42 15.91 -6.76
C CYS A 126 -16.53 15.71 -7.80
N PRO A 127 -17.60 16.52 -7.76
CA PRO A 127 -18.72 16.40 -8.69
C PRO A 127 -18.32 16.65 -10.15
N ARG A 128 -17.15 17.26 -10.38
CA ARG A 128 -16.61 17.59 -11.71
C ARG A 128 -15.73 16.49 -12.32
N THR A 129 -15.15 15.62 -11.48
CA THR A 129 -14.02 14.75 -11.88
C THR A 129 -14.11 13.32 -11.33
N GLY A 130 -15.31 12.86 -10.97
CA GLY A 130 -15.55 11.52 -10.41
C GLY A 130 -15.23 10.38 -11.38
N LYS A 131 -16.13 9.39 -11.49
CA LYS A 131 -15.92 8.21 -12.35
C LYS A 131 -15.57 8.56 -13.80
N ASP A 132 -16.14 9.63 -14.32
CA ASP A 132 -15.96 10.09 -15.70
C ASP A 132 -14.50 10.39 -16.05
N TRP A 133 -13.74 10.95 -15.10
CA TRP A 133 -12.34 11.29 -15.31
C TRP A 133 -11.46 10.04 -15.35
N LEU A 134 -11.75 9.08 -14.45
CA LEU A 134 -11.09 7.78 -14.45
C LEU A 134 -11.42 6.97 -15.70
N GLU A 135 -12.68 7.00 -16.17
CA GLU A 135 -13.10 6.35 -17.41
C GLU A 135 -12.43 6.99 -18.63
N ALA A 136 -12.39 8.32 -18.70
CA ALA A 136 -11.69 9.03 -19.76
C ALA A 136 -10.19 8.69 -19.78
N PHE A 137 -9.54 8.71 -18.62
CA PHE A 137 -8.13 8.32 -18.51
C PHE A 137 -7.90 6.86 -18.92
N THR A 138 -8.81 5.96 -18.54
CA THR A 138 -8.76 4.54 -18.93
C THR A 138 -8.80 4.37 -20.45
N ARG A 139 -9.66 5.13 -21.15
CA ARG A 139 -9.69 5.12 -22.62
C ARG A 139 -8.36 5.59 -23.20
N THR A 140 -7.79 6.68 -22.70
CA THR A 140 -6.48 7.17 -23.15
C THR A 140 -5.37 6.12 -22.93
N CYS A 141 -5.38 5.39 -21.82
CA CYS A 141 -4.44 4.29 -21.60
C CYS A 141 -4.59 3.13 -22.59
N ASN A 142 -5.82 2.82 -23.00
CA ASN A 142 -6.10 1.68 -23.89
C ASN A 142 -5.98 2.01 -25.37
N GLU A 143 -6.42 3.20 -25.76
CA GLU A 143 -6.62 3.62 -27.15
C GLU A 143 -5.55 4.61 -27.61
N GLY A 144 -4.77 5.18 -26.68
CA GLY A 144 -3.72 6.16 -26.98
C GLY A 144 -4.22 7.55 -27.37
N ASP A 145 -5.53 7.75 -27.41
CA ASP A 145 -6.15 8.98 -27.87
C ASP A 145 -6.57 9.90 -26.71
N ILE A 146 -6.32 11.19 -26.90
CA ILE A 146 -6.80 12.25 -26.02
C ILE A 146 -8.09 12.78 -26.65
N CYS A 147 -9.20 12.68 -25.92
CA CYS A 147 -10.48 13.23 -26.37
C CYS A 147 -10.31 14.71 -26.75
N SER A 148 -10.60 15.05 -28.01
CA SER A 148 -10.46 16.41 -28.55
C SER A 148 -11.75 17.22 -28.51
N ASP A 149 -12.89 16.58 -28.24
CA ASP A 149 -14.19 17.24 -28.06
C ASP A 149 -14.43 17.62 -26.59
N CYS A 150 -13.74 18.67 -26.16
CA CYS A 150 -13.92 19.24 -24.83
C CYS A 150 -15.34 19.79 -24.62
N GLU A 151 -15.98 20.33 -25.66
CA GLU A 151 -17.31 20.93 -25.54
C GLU A 151 -18.38 19.87 -25.26
N GLY A 152 -18.35 18.75 -26.00
CA GLY A 152 -19.23 17.61 -25.75
C GLY A 152 -19.03 17.01 -24.35
N CYS A 153 -17.77 16.90 -23.91
CA CYS A 153 -17.42 16.42 -22.57
C CYS A 153 -17.98 17.35 -21.47
N ILE A 154 -17.86 18.67 -21.64
CA ILE A 154 -18.40 19.66 -20.68
C ILE A 154 -19.92 19.58 -20.65
N ARG A 155 -20.58 19.48 -21.81
CA ARG A 155 -22.05 19.39 -21.89
C ARG A 155 -22.59 18.17 -21.14
N SER A 156 -22.00 16.99 -21.38
CA SER A 156 -22.38 15.76 -20.67
C SER A 156 -22.11 15.83 -19.16
N CYS A 157 -21.07 16.56 -18.73
CA CYS A 157 -20.81 16.81 -17.32
C CYS A 157 -21.93 17.66 -16.69
N LEU A 158 -22.34 18.75 -17.35
CA LEU A 158 -23.40 19.64 -16.87
C LEU A 158 -24.75 18.91 -16.72
N GLU A 159 -25.15 18.11 -17.71
CA GLU A 159 -26.40 17.31 -17.66
C GLU A 159 -26.43 16.32 -16.47
N ARG A 160 -25.28 15.75 -16.11
CA ARG A 160 -25.16 14.83 -14.96
C ARG A 160 -25.18 15.55 -13.61
N LEU A 161 -24.79 16.82 -13.55
CA LEU A 161 -24.87 17.61 -12.33
C LEU A 161 -26.31 18.00 -12.03
N ASP A 162 -27.05 18.44 -13.06
CA ASP A 162 -28.45 18.83 -12.91
C ASP A 162 -29.32 17.66 -12.43
N SER A 163 -29.01 16.42 -12.86
CA SER A 163 -29.72 15.22 -12.42
C SER A 163 -29.38 14.72 -11.00
N LYS A 164 -28.28 15.18 -10.39
CA LYS A 164 -27.89 14.82 -9.01
C LYS A 164 -28.41 15.77 -7.93
N CYS A 165 -28.92 16.94 -8.33
CA CYS A 165 -29.43 17.97 -7.43
C CYS A 165 -30.97 17.96 -7.30
N GLY A 166 -31.65 16.95 -7.86
CA GLY A 166 -33.11 16.76 -7.81
C GLY A 166 -33.55 15.71 -6.79
#